data_AF-A0A3R6JH18-F1
#
_entry.id   AF-A0A3R6JH18-F1
#
_cell.length_a   1.000
_cell.length_b   1.000
_cell.length_c   1.000
_cell.angle_alpha   90.00
_cell.angle_beta   90.00
_cell.angle_gamma   90.00
#
_symmetry.space_group_name_H-M   'P 1'
#
loop_
_entity.id
_entity.type
_entity.pdbx_description
1 polymer ?
#
loop_
_entity_poly.entity_id
_entity_poly.type
_entity_poly.pdbx_seq_one_letter_code
_entity_poly.pdbx_strand_id
1 'polypeptide(L)'
;MIEPQSSDLNPWIRVASFEVYLILDRWGLSSVRDASVFLGISRHTLSKLSPSHPDGSLRLESLDRVYATFLHLVSFHFPEKEREPERNELRCSRSRILELSYPLSGKVRERVEKERGDL
;
A
#
# COMPACT_ATOMS: atom_id res chain seq x y z
N MET A 1 26.23 11.33 -23.53
CA MET A 1 25.44 11.60 -22.30
C MET A 1 24.34 10.58 -22.26
N ILE A 2 24.37 9.65 -21.30
CA ILE A 2 23.24 8.78 -21.00
C ILE A 2 22.37 9.63 -20.08
N GLU A 3 21.24 10.12 -20.58
CA GLU A 3 20.20 10.67 -19.71
C GLU A 3 19.88 9.61 -18.64
N PRO A 4 19.87 9.95 -17.34
CA PRO A 4 19.30 9.04 -16.38
C PRO A 4 17.83 8.94 -16.78
N GLN A 5 17.42 7.76 -17.24
CA GLN A 5 16.02 7.38 -17.30
C GLN A 5 15.49 7.52 -15.88
N SER A 6 15.01 8.70 -15.51
CA SER A 6 14.08 8.84 -14.40
C SER A 6 12.83 8.12 -14.88
N SER A 7 12.82 6.78 -14.77
CA SER A 7 11.63 6.00 -15.04
C SER A 7 10.55 6.63 -14.17
N ASP A 8 9.52 7.17 -14.81
CA ASP A 8 8.33 7.65 -14.12
C ASP A 8 7.86 6.52 -13.21
N LEU A 9 8.23 6.63 -11.94
CA LEU A 9 8.08 5.55 -11.01
C LEU A 9 6.60 5.22 -10.92
N ASN A 10 6.26 3.95 -11.15
CA ASN A 10 4.89 3.50 -11.31
C ASN A 10 3.99 4.13 -10.22
N PRO A 11 2.94 4.90 -10.58
CA PRO A 11 2.19 5.71 -9.62
C PRO A 11 1.71 4.93 -8.39
N TRP A 12 1.30 3.66 -8.57
CA TRP A 12 0.86 2.83 -7.45
C TRP A 12 1.99 2.50 -6.47
N ILE A 13 3.25 2.38 -6.93
CA ILE A 13 4.40 2.07 -6.06
C ILE A 13 4.73 3.27 -5.17
N ARG A 14 4.63 4.50 -5.69
CA ARG A 14 4.78 5.72 -4.89
C ARG A 14 3.73 5.78 -3.80
N VAL A 15 2.46 5.57 -4.16
CA VAL A 15 1.36 5.57 -3.20
C VAL A 15 1.49 4.44 -2.20
N ALA A 16 1.82 3.22 -2.63
CA ALA A 16 2.06 2.09 -1.74
C ALA A 16 3.16 2.35 -0.73
N SER A 17 4.26 2.97 -1.15
CA SER A 17 5.37 3.32 -0.26
C SER A 17 4.95 4.33 0.80
N PHE A 18 4.16 5.34 0.42
CA PHE A 18 3.65 6.34 1.34
C PHE A 18 2.59 5.78 2.31
N GLU A 19 1.63 5.01 1.81
CA GLU A 19 0.59 4.36 2.60
C GLU A 19 1.19 3.41 3.64
N VAL A 20 2.13 2.54 3.23
CA VAL A 20 2.79 1.61 4.15
C VAL A 20 3.61 2.38 5.18
N TYR A 21 4.29 3.47 4.81
CA TYR A 21 5.00 4.32 5.77
C TYR A 21 4.07 4.89 6.84
N LEU A 22 2.90 5.41 6.45
CA LEU A 22 1.92 5.95 7.41
C LEU A 22 1.35 4.86 8.33
N ILE A 23 1.12 3.66 7.81
CA ILE A 23 0.69 2.51 8.63
C ILE A 23 1.79 2.16 9.64
N LEU A 24 3.04 2.06 9.20
CA LEU A 24 4.18 1.75 10.09
C LEU A 24 4.33 2.81 11.20
N ASP A 25 4.24 4.10 10.86
CA ASP A 25 4.29 5.20 11.82
C ASP A 25 3.16 5.10 12.86
N ARG A 26 1.91 4.88 12.41
CA ARG A 26 0.75 4.70 13.28
C ARG A 26 0.87 3.49 14.21
N TRP A 27 1.53 2.42 13.76
CA TRP A 27 1.79 1.20 14.55
C TRP A 27 3.06 1.31 15.41
N GLY A 28 3.73 2.47 15.42
CA GLY A 28 4.95 2.70 16.21
C GLY A 28 6.19 1.94 15.69
N LEU A 29 6.17 1.50 14.44
CA LEU A 29 7.25 0.74 13.80
C LEU A 29 8.21 1.69 13.06
N SER A 30 9.08 2.35 13.82
CA SER A 30 9.94 3.44 13.34
C SER A 30 11.14 3.01 12.47
N SER A 31 11.44 1.71 12.39
CA SER A 31 12.56 1.21 11.58
C SER A 31 12.17 0.03 10.71
N VAL A 32 12.80 -0.08 9.52
CA VAL A 32 12.64 -1.24 8.62
C VAL A 32 13.01 -2.55 9.32
N ARG A 33 13.97 -2.49 10.25
CA ARG A 33 14.38 -3.66 11.03
C ARG A 33 13.25 -4.14 11.94
N ASP A 34 12.67 -3.22 12.71
CA ASP A 34 11.62 -3.56 13.67
C ASP A 34 10.34 -3.98 12.95
N ALA A 35 9.97 -3.26 11.89
CA ALA A 35 8.87 -3.63 11.01
C ALA A 35 9.06 -5.01 10.39
N SER A 36 10.28 -5.36 9.96
CA SER A 36 10.59 -6.67 9.37
C SER A 36 10.37 -7.81 10.37
N VAL A 37 10.85 -7.63 11.61
CA VAL A 37 10.68 -8.62 12.68
C VAL A 37 9.21 -8.75 13.06
N PHE A 38 8.54 -7.62 13.29
CA PHE A 38 7.15 -7.58 13.71
C PHE A 38 6.19 -8.18 12.67
N LEU A 39 6.39 -7.87 11.38
CA LEU A 39 5.55 -8.37 10.29
C LEU A 39 5.96 -9.76 9.78
N GLY A 40 7.14 -10.27 10.16
CA GLY A 40 7.69 -11.48 9.56
C GLY A 40 7.92 -11.34 8.04
N ILE A 41 8.22 -10.13 7.58
CA ILE A 41 8.46 -9.80 6.16
C ILE A 41 9.91 -9.44 5.99
N SER A 42 10.54 -9.86 4.89
CA SER A 42 11.95 -9.60 4.67
C SER A 42 12.25 -8.10 4.65
N ARG A 43 13.37 -7.69 5.26
CA ARG A 43 13.89 -6.31 5.19
C ARG A 43 14.01 -5.84 3.74
N HIS A 44 14.44 -6.72 2.84
CA HIS A 44 14.54 -6.41 1.41
C HIS A 44 13.19 -5.98 0.81
N THR A 45 12.10 -6.72 1.10
CA THR A 45 10.76 -6.33 0.64
C THR A 45 10.32 -4.99 1.21
N LEU A 46 10.53 -4.76 2.52
CA LEU A 46 10.14 -3.50 3.16
C LEU A 46 10.98 -2.31 2.68
N SER A 47 12.27 -2.51 2.39
CA SER A 47 13.13 -1.46 1.82
C SER A 47 12.64 -0.96 0.47
N LYS A 48 11.98 -1.80 -0.33
CA LYS A 48 11.35 -1.39 -1.61
C LYS A 48 10.19 -0.41 -1.44
N LEU A 49 9.61 -0.37 -0.25
CA LEU A 49 8.51 0.51 0.14
C LEU A 49 9.01 1.79 0.83
N SER A 50 10.31 2.09 0.77
CA SER A 50 10.86 3.33 1.33
C SER A 50 10.29 4.54 0.58
N PRO A 51 9.65 5.51 1.26
CA PRO A 51 9.13 6.72 0.60
C PRO A 51 10.22 7.56 -0.07
N SER A 52 11.45 7.53 0.44
CA SER A 52 12.59 8.28 -0.12
C SER A 52 13.09 7.68 -1.42
N HIS A 53 13.05 6.35 -1.55
CA HIS A 53 13.57 5.62 -2.71
C HIS A 53 12.68 4.39 -2.99
N PRO A 54 11.45 4.61 -3.45
CA PRO A 54 10.55 3.51 -3.79
C PRO A 54 11.14 2.69 -4.95
N ASP A 55 11.06 1.37 -4.89
CA ASP A 55 11.68 0.48 -5.88
C ASP A 55 10.65 -0.05 -6.87
N GLY A 56 10.87 0.24 -8.17
CA GLY A 56 10.02 -0.17 -9.27
C GLY A 56 9.86 -1.69 -9.46
N SER A 57 10.74 -2.49 -8.86
CA SER A 57 10.69 -3.96 -8.88
C SER A 57 9.77 -4.57 -7.82
N LEU A 58 9.05 -3.73 -7.05
CA LEU A 58 8.04 -4.19 -6.11
C LEU A 58 6.89 -4.90 -6.86
N ARG A 59 6.54 -6.11 -6.39
CA ARG A 59 5.41 -6.87 -6.91
C ARG A 59 4.17 -6.64 -6.05
N LEU A 60 3.00 -6.59 -6.68
CA LEU A 60 1.71 -6.51 -5.98
C LEU A 60 1.49 -7.68 -5.01
N GLU A 61 1.92 -8.89 -5.37
CA GLU A 61 1.88 -10.05 -4.47
C GLU A 61 2.66 -9.82 -3.16
N SER A 62 3.83 -9.17 -3.25
CA SER A 62 4.63 -8.83 -2.07
C SER A 62 3.91 -7.81 -1.19
N LEU A 63 3.24 -6.83 -1.82
CA LEU A 63 2.43 -5.84 -1.12
C LEU A 63 1.19 -6.49 -0.46
N ASP A 64 0.53 -7.41 -1.15
CA ASP A 64 -0.62 -8.13 -0.62
C ASP A 64 -0.24 -8.94 0.61
N ARG A 65 0.95 -9.54 0.63
CA ARG A 65 1.48 -10.21 1.82
C ARG A 65 1.68 -9.23 2.98
N VAL A 66 2.14 -8.00 2.73
CA VAL A 66 2.24 -6.93 3.75
C VAL A 66 0.87 -6.62 4.34
N TYR A 67 -0.13 -6.34 3.51
CA TYR A 67 -1.48 -6.02 3.99
C TYR A 67 -2.17 -7.20 4.68
N ALA A 68 -2.01 -8.41 4.17
CA ALA A 68 -2.55 -9.62 4.81
C ALA A 68 -1.99 -9.80 6.23
N THR A 69 -0.68 -9.60 6.40
CA THR A 69 -0.05 -9.61 7.72
C THR A 69 -0.63 -8.53 8.63
N PHE A 70 -0.69 -7.26 8.19
CA PHE A 70 -1.27 -6.20 9.01
C PHE A 70 -2.69 -6.54 9.45
N LEU A 71 -3.56 -6.93 8.51
CA LEU A 71 -4.93 -7.31 8.80
C LEU A 71 -5.01 -8.46 9.82
N HIS A 72 -4.12 -9.45 9.74
CA HIS A 72 -4.09 -10.54 10.73
C HIS A 72 -3.66 -10.03 12.11
N LEU A 73 -2.66 -9.15 12.16
CA LEU A 73 -2.07 -8.61 13.39
C LEU A 73 -2.98 -7.63 14.14
N VAL A 74 -3.97 -7.00 13.48
CA VAL A 74 -4.89 -6.06 14.15
C VAL A 74 -5.49 -6.63 15.44
N SER A 75 -5.92 -7.89 15.42
CA SER A 75 -6.55 -8.53 16.59
C SER A 75 -5.60 -8.68 17.79
N PHE A 76 -4.29 -8.71 17.54
CA PHE A 76 -3.25 -8.88 18.54
C PHE A 76 -2.62 -7.55 18.96
N HIS A 77 -2.62 -6.55 18.08
CA HIS A 77 -1.97 -5.27 18.32
C HIS A 77 -2.91 -4.22 18.93
N PHE A 78 -4.21 -4.26 18.60
CA PHE A 78 -5.18 -3.25 19.03
C PHE A 78 -6.26 -3.80 19.99
N PRO A 79 -6.74 -2.98 20.94
CA PRO A 79 -7.90 -3.31 21.75
C PRO A 79 -9.16 -3.40 20.87
N GLU A 80 -10.15 -4.19 21.31
CA GLU A 80 -11.32 -4.55 20.50
C GLU A 80 -12.03 -3.35 19.84
N LYS A 81 -12.22 -2.27 20.60
CA LYS A 81 -12.86 -1.03 20.14
C LYS A 81 -12.14 -0.33 18.97
N GLU A 82 -10.84 -0.57 18.80
CA GLU A 82 -10.00 0.04 17.76
C GLU A 82 -9.76 -0.89 16.57
N ARG A 83 -10.11 -2.17 16.68
CA ARG A 83 -9.81 -3.17 15.64
C ARG A 83 -10.53 -2.90 14.32
N GLU A 84 -11.84 -2.71 14.34
CA GLU A 84 -12.59 -2.49 13.09
C GLU A 84 -12.24 -1.15 12.41
N PRO A 85 -12.07 -0.03 13.15
CA PRO A 85 -11.52 1.19 12.58
C PRO A 85 -10.17 0.98 11.88
N GLU A 86 -9.22 0.26 12.51
CA GLU A 86 -7.92 0.00 11.89
C GLU A 86 -8.04 -0.93 10.67
N ARG A 87 -8.89 -1.97 10.74
CA ARG A 87 -9.18 -2.83 9.58
C ARG A 87 -9.74 -2.03 8.41
N ASN A 88 -10.63 -1.08 8.69
CA ASN A 88 -11.19 -0.21 7.67
C ASN A 88 -10.11 0.68 7.05
N GLU A 89 -9.23 1.30 7.85
CA GLU A 89 -8.15 2.12 7.32
C GLU A 89 -7.19 1.30 6.44
N LEU A 90 -6.82 0.10 6.86
CA LEU A 90 -5.99 -0.82 6.06
C LEU A 90 -6.67 -1.19 4.73
N ARG A 91 -7.99 -1.43 4.74
CA ARG A 91 -8.77 -1.74 3.52
C ARG A 91 -8.83 -0.53 2.60
N CYS A 92 -9.13 0.66 3.11
CA CYS A 92 -9.16 1.90 2.35
C CYS A 92 -7.80 2.20 1.71
N SER A 93 -6.73 2.08 2.50
CA SER A 93 -5.35 2.21 2.05
C SER A 93 -5.03 1.25 0.89
N ARG A 94 -5.37 -0.04 1.04
CA ARG A 94 -5.20 -1.03 -0.03
C ARG A 94 -6.02 -0.70 -1.27
N SER A 95 -7.27 -0.23 -1.12
CA SER A 95 -8.12 0.16 -2.24
C SER A 95 -7.51 1.30 -3.07
N ARG A 96 -6.99 2.35 -2.41
CA ARG A 96 -6.31 3.47 -3.08
C ARG A 96 -5.14 2.99 -3.96
N ILE A 97 -4.37 2.01 -3.48
CA ILE A 97 -3.26 1.43 -4.25
C ILE A 97 -3.79 0.59 -5.43
N LEU A 98 -4.82 -0.22 -5.21
CA LEU A 98 -5.39 -1.07 -6.26
C LEU A 98 -6.00 -0.26 -7.42
N GLU A 99 -6.68 0.84 -7.12
CA GLU A 99 -7.24 1.75 -8.12
C GLU A 99 -6.17 2.30 -9.08
N LEU A 100 -4.95 2.53 -8.57
CA LEU A 100 -3.80 2.97 -9.37
C LEU A 100 -3.05 1.81 -10.04
N SER A 101 -3.11 0.62 -9.45
CA SER A 101 -2.43 -0.58 -9.96
C SER A 101 -3.19 -1.17 -11.15
N TYR A 102 -4.52 -1.08 -11.13
CA TYR A 102 -5.43 -1.61 -12.15
C TYR A 102 -6.45 -0.54 -12.54
N PRO A 103 -6.04 0.51 -13.27
CA PRO A 103 -6.97 1.54 -13.69
C PRO A 103 -8.05 0.94 -14.59
N LEU A 104 -9.31 1.27 -14.32
CA LEU A 104 -10.43 0.88 -15.17
C LEU A 104 -10.25 1.48 -16.57
N SER A 105 -10.61 0.71 -17.59
CA SER A 105 -10.69 1.26 -18.95
C SER A 105 -11.72 2.39 -19.02
N GLY A 106 -11.49 3.38 -19.90
CA GLY A 106 -12.40 4.52 -20.06
C GLY A 106 -13.86 4.11 -20.30
N LYS A 107 -14.08 3.08 -21.12
CA LYS A 107 -15.43 2.54 -21.40
C LYS A 107 -16.14 2.01 -20.16
N VAL A 108 -15.41 1.38 -19.24
CA VAL A 108 -15.98 0.87 -17.99
C VAL A 108 -16.30 2.05 -17.06
N ARG A 109 -15.40 3.03 -16.98
CA ARG A 109 -15.62 4.24 -16.18
C ARG A 109 -16.85 5.02 -16.64
N GLU A 110 -16.95 5.34 -17.93
CA GLU A 110 -18.09 6.07 -18.52
C GLU A 110 -19.43 5.37 -18.25
N ARG A 111 -19.46 4.04 -18.36
CA ARG A 111 -20.66 3.26 -18.08
C ARG A 111 -21.09 3.38 -16.62
N VAL A 112 -20.15 3.25 -15.68
CA VAL A 112 -20.44 3.33 -14.25
C VAL A 112 -20.88 4.74 -13.84
N GLU A 113 -20.25 5.78 -14.38
CA GLU A 113 -20.61 7.18 -14.12
C GLU A 113 -22.03 7.49 -14.63
N LYS A 114 -22.39 6.98 -15.82
CA LYS A 114 -23.75 7.09 -16.35
C LYS A 114 -24.79 6.37 -15.49
N GLU A 115 -24.46 5.19 -14.94
CA GLU A 115 -25.35 4.42 -14.06
C GLU A 115 -25.55 5.10 -12.68
N ARG A 116 -24.58 5.90 -12.20
CA ARG A 116 -24.72 6.70 -10.97
C ARG A 116 -25.49 8.00 -11.15
N GLY A 117 -25.73 8.44 -12.38
CA GLY A 117 -26.31 9.75 -12.69
C GLY A 117 -25.29 10.90 -12.57
N ASP A 118 -23.99 10.59 -12.63
CA ASP A 118 -22.90 11.56 -12.54
C ASP A 118 -22.58 12.22 -13.91
N LEU A 119 -23.32 11.86 -14.97
CA LEU A 119 -23.22 12.36 -16.36
C LEU A 119 -24.58 12.74 -16.95
#